data_AF-U9UGX3-F1
#
_entry.id   AF-U9UGX3-F1
#
_cell.length_a   1.000
_cell.length_b   1.000
_cell.length_c   1.000
_cell.angle_alpha   90.00
_cell.angle_beta   90.00
_cell.angle_gamma   90.00
#
_symmetry.space_group_name_H-M   'P 1'
#
loop_
_entity.id
_entity.type
_entity.pdbx_description
1 polymer ?
#
loop_
_entity_poly.entity_id
_entity_poly.type
_entity_poly.pdbx_seq_one_letter_code
_entity_poly.pdbx_strand_id
1 'polypeptide(L)'
;MSYFRLILALTLYSLILVNIIYIYEKKERNFWLEILIQTINLEFTFLTIVGYPKRIRNLPRAIKIWWADRRGEIPTRNSYSSRYSEIQKIQISVTKDYKWYVYDTLDFSLNCTPTKLLSIILIWNIGSLAQYGISGILWFIPPIKRPVIPYIILTLIASISELVPIPVVVIQSKRARMANNFEIRYNLNYSIQDAC
;
A
#
# COMPACT_ATOMS: atom_id res chain seq x y z
N MET A 1 -18.93 -7.52 -3.57
CA MET A 1 -19.63 -7.41 -2.27
C MET A 1 -18.82 -6.70 -1.17
N SER A 2 -17.50 -6.42 -1.31
CA SER A 2 -16.62 -6.22 -0.14
C SER A 2 -16.47 -4.81 0.45
N TYR A 3 -17.08 -3.75 -0.10
CA TYR A 3 -16.98 -2.40 0.50
C TYR A 3 -18.28 -1.90 1.13
N PHE A 4 -19.41 -2.58 0.90
CA PHE A 4 -20.72 -2.09 1.35
C PHE A 4 -20.78 -1.92 2.87
N ARG A 5 -20.28 -2.91 3.63
CA ARG A 5 -20.27 -2.87 5.11
C ARG A 5 -19.39 -1.74 5.64
N LEU A 6 -18.21 -1.57 5.05
CA LEU A 6 -17.29 -0.49 5.41
C LEU A 6 -17.90 0.89 5.10
N ILE A 7 -18.46 1.08 3.91
CA ILE A 7 -19.10 2.33 3.50
C ILE A 7 -20.27 2.64 4.42
N LEU A 8 -21.14 1.66 4.69
CA LEU A 8 -22.27 1.82 5.60
C LEU A 8 -21.81 2.22 7.02
N ALA A 9 -20.79 1.55 7.56
CA ALA A 9 -20.25 1.85 8.88
C ALA A 9 -19.64 3.26 8.93
N LEU A 10 -18.90 3.67 7.90
CA LEU A 10 -18.36 5.04 7.76
C LEU A 10 -19.49 6.07 7.67
N THR A 11 -20.53 5.82 6.87
CA THR A 11 -21.67 6.73 6.73
C THR A 11 -22.40 6.90 8.05
N LEU A 12 -22.77 5.80 8.72
CA LEU A 12 -23.45 5.85 10.02
C LEU A 12 -22.59 6.57 11.07
N TYR A 13 -21.28 6.29 11.08
CA TYR A 13 -20.33 6.96 11.97
C TYR A 13 -20.33 8.48 11.76
N SER A 14 -20.21 8.94 10.51
CA SER A 14 -20.24 10.36 10.16
C SER A 14 -21.57 11.02 10.49
N LEU A 15 -22.70 10.36 10.22
CA LEU A 15 -24.04 10.90 10.49
C LEU A 15 -24.29 11.11 11.99
N ILE A 16 -23.85 10.17 12.84
CA ILE A 16 -23.94 10.31 14.30
C ILE A 16 -22.97 11.38 14.81
N LEU A 17 -21.75 11.44 14.26
CA LEU A 17 -20.73 12.40 14.68
C LEU A 17 -21.14 13.86 14.42
N VAL A 18 -21.79 14.13 13.29
CA VAL A 18 -22.30 15.47 12.92
C VAL A 18 -23.70 15.74 13.53
N ASN A 19 -24.20 14.83 14.40
CA ASN A 19 -25.53 14.88 15.01
C ASN A 19 -26.70 14.95 14.01
N ILE A 20 -26.54 14.43 12.78
CA ILE A 20 -27.67 14.25 11.85
C ILE A 20 -28.57 13.12 12.35
N ILE A 21 -27.96 12.00 12.77
CA ILE A 21 -28.62 10.99 13.59
C ILE A 21 -28.42 11.40 15.05
N TYR A 22 -29.43 12.04 15.62
CA TYR A 22 -29.38 12.53 16.98
C TYR A 22 -29.68 11.40 17.97
N ILE A 23 -28.77 11.21 18.93
CA ILE A 23 -28.93 10.28 20.05
C ILE A 23 -28.93 11.12 21.33
N TYR A 24 -30.06 11.10 22.03
CA TYR A 24 -30.32 11.98 23.18
C TYR A 24 -29.32 11.75 24.32
N GLU A 25 -29.06 10.49 24.67
CA GLU A 25 -28.10 10.17 25.71
C GLU A 25 -26.66 10.18 25.22
N LYS A 26 -25.83 11.02 25.84
CA LYS A 26 -24.38 11.09 25.55
C LYS A 26 -23.68 9.74 25.74
N LYS A 27 -24.13 8.94 26.71
CA LYS A 27 -23.58 7.60 26.98
C LYS A 27 -23.86 6.64 25.82
N GLU A 28 -25.10 6.60 25.35
CA GLU A 28 -25.50 5.79 24.20
C GLU A 28 -24.83 6.24 22.91
N ARG A 29 -24.73 7.55 22.67
CA ARG A 29 -24.02 8.08 21.49
C ARG A 29 -22.57 7.59 21.45
N ASN A 30 -21.86 7.67 22.58
CA ASN A 30 -20.48 7.21 22.68
C ASN A 30 -20.34 5.70 22.45
N PHE A 31 -21.30 4.91 22.95
CA PHE A 31 -21.36 3.47 22.74
C PHE A 31 -21.52 3.11 21.25
N TRP A 32 -22.46 3.76 20.55
CA TRP A 32 -22.67 3.53 19.11
C TRP A 32 -21.47 3.95 18.26
N LEU A 33 -20.86 5.09 18.58
CA LEU A 33 -19.62 5.51 17.94
C LEU A 33 -18.53 4.46 18.13
N GLU A 34 -18.38 3.90 19.34
CA GLU A 34 -17.39 2.85 19.60
C GLU A 34 -17.64 1.57 18.79
N ILE A 35 -18.88 1.09 18.69
CA ILE A 35 -19.21 -0.08 17.86
C ILE A 35 -18.86 0.16 16.39
N LEU A 36 -19.26 1.29 15.84
CA LEU A 36 -19.02 1.63 14.44
C LEU A 36 -17.51 1.73 14.16
N ILE A 37 -16.77 2.33 15.07
CA ILE A 37 -15.30 2.41 15.03
C ILE A 37 -14.66 1.02 14.99
N GLN A 38 -15.05 0.12 15.90
CA GLN A 38 -14.50 -1.24 15.93
C GLN A 38 -14.85 -2.00 14.65
N THR A 39 -16.06 -1.79 14.12
CA THR A 39 -16.50 -2.37 12.84
C THR A 39 -15.66 -1.86 11.68
N ILE A 40 -15.42 -0.55 11.59
CA ILE A 40 -14.58 0.08 10.57
C ILE A 40 -13.15 -0.50 10.63
N ASN A 41 -12.55 -0.58 11.82
CA ASN A 41 -11.20 -1.13 12.00
C ASN A 41 -11.12 -2.61 11.57
N LEU A 42 -12.13 -3.41 11.92
CA LEU A 42 -12.17 -4.82 11.55
C LEU A 42 -12.29 -5.02 10.04
N GLU A 43 -13.19 -4.27 9.38
CA GLU A 43 -13.38 -4.33 7.93
C GLU A 43 -12.11 -3.93 7.18
N PHE A 44 -11.43 -2.87 7.60
CA PHE A 44 -10.19 -2.48 6.95
C PHE A 44 -9.03 -3.44 7.23
N THR A 45 -8.94 -4.00 8.45
CA THR A 45 -7.95 -5.03 8.77
C THR A 45 -8.17 -6.26 7.87
N PHE A 46 -9.42 -6.66 7.69
CA PHE A 46 -9.81 -7.73 6.78
C PHE A 46 -9.42 -7.41 5.32
N LEU A 47 -9.70 -6.18 4.84
CA LEU A 47 -9.29 -5.75 3.50
C LEU A 47 -7.76 -5.81 3.32
N THR A 48 -7.00 -5.41 4.33
CA THR A 48 -5.53 -5.42 4.25
C THR A 48 -4.99 -6.86 4.23
N ILE A 49 -5.46 -7.72 5.14
CA ILE A 49 -4.93 -9.09 5.30
C ILE A 49 -5.42 -10.00 4.17
N VAL A 50 -6.71 -9.97 3.86
CA VAL A 50 -7.35 -10.90 2.92
C VAL A 50 -7.45 -10.29 1.53
N GLY A 51 -7.84 -9.02 1.43
CA GLY A 51 -7.99 -8.33 0.15
C GLY A 51 -6.65 -8.02 -0.51
N TYR A 52 -5.64 -7.64 0.27
CA TYR A 52 -4.34 -7.19 -0.24
C TYR A 52 -3.11 -7.78 0.48
N PRO A 53 -3.02 -9.12 0.64
CA PRO A 53 -1.95 -9.78 1.41
C PRO A 53 -0.53 -9.43 0.91
N LYS A 54 -0.40 -9.07 -0.37
CA LYS A 54 0.85 -8.67 -1.00
C LYS A 54 1.43 -7.39 -0.39
N ARG A 55 0.60 -6.45 0.11
CA ARG A 55 1.06 -5.17 0.68
C ARG A 55 1.93 -5.39 1.91
N ILE A 56 1.47 -6.25 2.82
CA ILE A 56 2.21 -6.62 4.04
C ILE A 56 3.43 -7.48 3.68
N ARG A 57 3.25 -8.50 2.83
CA ARG A 57 4.34 -9.43 2.47
C ARG A 57 5.51 -8.74 1.76
N ASN A 58 5.23 -7.73 0.93
CA ASN A 58 6.26 -7.04 0.14
C ASN A 58 6.93 -5.87 0.87
N LEU A 59 6.42 -5.43 2.02
CA LEU A 59 7.09 -4.43 2.85
C LEU A 59 8.50 -4.85 3.30
N PRO A 60 8.72 -6.02 3.94
CA PRO A 60 10.06 -6.46 4.32
C PRO A 60 10.96 -6.70 3.10
N ARG A 61 10.39 -7.11 1.95
CA ARG A 61 11.13 -7.27 0.69
C ARG A 61 11.62 -5.93 0.16
N ALA A 62 10.80 -4.89 0.17
CA ALA A 62 11.22 -3.54 -0.24
C ALA A 62 12.29 -2.96 0.70
N ILE A 63 12.19 -3.21 2.01
CA ILE A 63 13.24 -2.82 2.97
C ILE A 63 14.56 -3.52 2.62
N LYS A 64 14.54 -4.83 2.35
CA LYS A 64 15.74 -5.58 1.93
C LYS A 64 16.36 -5.03 0.65
N ILE A 65 15.55 -4.75 -0.37
CA ILE A 65 16.03 -4.18 -1.64
C ILE A 65 16.65 -2.79 -1.41
N TRP A 66 16.00 -1.93 -0.61
CA TRP A 66 16.53 -0.60 -0.29
C TRP A 66 17.84 -0.64 0.50
N TRP A 67 17.97 -1.57 1.45
CA TRP A 67 19.23 -1.78 2.16
C TRP A 67 20.35 -2.28 1.25
N ALA A 68 20.04 -3.17 0.30
CA ALA A 68 21.00 -3.63 -0.68
C ALA A 68 21.49 -2.48 -1.58
N ASP A 69 20.59 -1.59 -2.04
CA ASP A 69 20.92 -0.38 -2.80
C ASP A 69 21.94 0.50 -2.09
N ARG A 70 21.66 0.80 -0.81
CA ARG A 70 22.52 1.60 0.07
C ARG A 70 23.92 1.02 0.25
N ARG A 71 24.07 -0.30 0.15
CA ARG A 71 25.35 -1.01 0.27
C ARG A 71 26.06 -1.18 -1.07
N GLY A 72 25.51 -0.69 -2.18
CA GLY A 72 26.04 -0.96 -3.52
C GLY A 72 25.86 -2.43 -3.95
N GLU A 73 24.92 -3.13 -3.31
CA GLU A 73 24.67 -4.55 -3.50
C GLU A 73 23.52 -4.82 -4.50
N ILE A 74 23.12 -3.83 -5.28
CA ILE A 74 22.20 -4.05 -6.40
C ILE A 74 23.00 -4.44 -7.63
N PRO A 75 22.70 -5.60 -8.23
CA PRO A 75 23.44 -6.03 -9.40
C PRO A 75 23.18 -5.11 -10.58
N THR A 76 24.25 -4.78 -11.27
CA THR A 76 24.21 -4.39 -12.68
C THR A 76 24.13 -5.65 -13.53
N ARG A 77 23.63 -5.54 -14.76
CA ARG A 77 23.38 -6.64 -15.73
C ARG A 77 24.53 -7.66 -15.89
N ASN A 78 25.76 -7.30 -15.51
CA ASN A 78 26.97 -8.10 -15.71
C ASN A 78 27.62 -8.62 -14.42
N SER A 79 26.99 -8.46 -13.25
CA SER A 79 27.56 -8.91 -11.96
C SER A 79 26.79 -10.09 -11.38
N TYR A 80 27.31 -11.30 -11.60
CA TYR A 80 26.77 -12.53 -11.01
C TYR A 80 27.54 -12.87 -9.72
N SER A 81 27.01 -12.48 -8.56
CA SER A 81 27.42 -13.05 -7.26
C SER A 81 26.24 -13.72 -6.56
N SER A 82 26.53 -14.65 -5.65
CA SER A 82 25.52 -15.36 -4.86
C SER A 82 24.63 -14.41 -4.04
N ARG A 83 25.19 -13.36 -3.43
CA ARG A 83 24.43 -12.32 -2.70
C ARG A 83 23.54 -11.50 -3.65
N TYR A 84 24.04 -11.14 -4.84
CA TYR A 84 23.27 -10.43 -5.86
C TYR A 84 22.07 -11.26 -6.37
N SER A 85 22.24 -12.60 -6.46
CA SER A 85 21.18 -13.50 -6.92
C SER A 85 19.97 -13.55 -5.99
N GLU A 86 20.14 -13.37 -4.67
CA GLU A 86 19.02 -13.35 -3.72
C GLU A 86 18.20 -12.06 -3.88
N ILE A 87 18.87 -10.91 -3.97
CA ILE A 87 18.21 -9.62 -4.17
C ILE A 87 17.48 -9.59 -5.51
N GLN A 88 18.08 -10.10 -6.59
CA GLN A 88 17.41 -10.27 -7.89
C GLN A 88 16.15 -11.14 -7.76
N LYS A 89 16.22 -12.30 -7.12
CA LYS A 89 15.05 -13.16 -6.92
C LYS A 89 13.94 -12.44 -6.17
N ILE A 90 14.28 -11.61 -5.17
CA ILE A 90 13.32 -10.78 -4.45
C ILE A 90 12.69 -9.75 -5.39
N GLN A 91 13.51 -9.04 -6.17
CA GLN A 91 13.00 -8.06 -7.13
C GLN A 91 12.10 -8.72 -8.19
N ILE A 92 12.46 -9.89 -8.74
CA ILE A 92 11.63 -10.68 -9.68
C ILE A 92 10.28 -10.97 -9.03
N SER A 93 10.29 -11.43 -7.78
CA SER A 93 9.06 -11.73 -7.05
C SER A 93 8.18 -10.49 -6.88
N VAL A 94 8.76 -9.34 -6.57
CA VAL A 94 8.02 -8.08 -6.40
C VAL A 94 7.43 -7.62 -7.74
N THR A 95 8.15 -7.74 -8.85
CA THR A 95 7.64 -7.41 -10.19
C THR A 95 6.50 -8.33 -10.63
N LYS A 96 6.61 -9.63 -10.33
CA LYS A 96 5.50 -10.58 -10.55
C LYS A 96 4.27 -10.22 -9.72
N ASP A 97 4.49 -9.79 -8.48
CA ASP A 97 3.41 -9.36 -7.58
C ASP A 97 2.78 -8.03 -8.01
N TYR A 98 3.60 -7.12 -8.52
CA TYR A 98 3.25 -5.76 -8.89
C TYR A 98 3.75 -5.43 -10.30
N LYS A 99 2.85 -5.49 -11.27
CA LYS A 99 3.14 -5.13 -12.68
C LYS A 99 3.65 -3.69 -12.89
N TRP A 100 3.56 -2.82 -11.87
CA TRP A 100 4.07 -1.45 -11.89
C TRP A 100 5.50 -1.32 -11.38
N TYR A 101 6.03 -2.35 -10.69
CA TYR A 101 7.42 -2.37 -10.26
C TYR A 101 8.26 -3.00 -11.37
N VAL A 102 9.09 -2.18 -11.99
CA VAL A 102 10.01 -2.60 -13.04
C VAL A 102 11.42 -2.26 -12.59
N TYR A 103 12.33 -3.21 -12.73
CA TYR A 103 13.73 -3.08 -12.40
C TYR A 103 14.50 -3.90 -13.46
N ASP A 104 15.71 -3.45 -13.80
CA ASP A 104 16.56 -4.09 -14.80
C ASP A 104 16.06 -4.00 -16.27
N THR A 105 15.43 -2.88 -16.64
CA THR A 105 15.12 -2.59 -18.06
C THR A 105 16.34 -2.09 -18.83
N LEU A 106 16.31 -2.30 -20.15
CA LEU A 106 17.30 -1.77 -21.10
C LEU A 106 17.48 -0.25 -20.97
N ASP A 107 16.38 0.49 -20.81
CA ASP A 107 16.41 1.91 -20.50
C ASP A 107 16.34 2.11 -18.98
N PHE A 108 17.48 2.45 -18.35
CA PHE A 108 17.57 2.65 -16.91
C PHE A 108 16.67 3.77 -16.39
N SER A 109 16.26 4.73 -17.23
CA SER A 109 15.38 5.83 -16.83
C SER A 109 13.96 5.35 -16.47
N LEU A 110 13.57 4.17 -16.97
CA LEU A 110 12.28 3.54 -16.72
C LEU A 110 12.26 2.68 -15.46
N ASN A 111 13.43 2.37 -14.89
CA ASN A 111 13.52 1.59 -13.67
C ASN A 111 12.91 2.30 -12.46
N CYS A 112 12.21 1.54 -11.63
CA CYS A 112 11.75 2.00 -10.34
C CYS A 112 12.88 1.87 -9.32
N THR A 113 13.37 3.02 -8.82
CA THR A 113 14.44 3.02 -7.83
C THR A 113 13.99 2.31 -6.53
N PRO A 114 14.90 1.64 -5.81
CA PRO A 114 14.61 0.98 -4.53
C PRO A 114 13.96 1.90 -3.51
N THR A 115 14.42 3.16 -3.44
CA THR A 115 13.82 4.19 -2.58
C THR A 115 12.37 4.46 -2.97
N LYS A 116 12.08 4.58 -4.27
CA LYS A 116 10.71 4.80 -4.75
C LYS A 116 9.80 3.60 -4.50
N LEU A 117 10.31 2.37 -4.66
CA LEU A 117 9.59 1.14 -4.28
C LEU A 117 9.21 1.17 -2.80
N LEU A 118 10.18 1.44 -1.91
CA LEU A 118 9.94 1.48 -0.46
C LEU A 118 8.89 2.54 -0.10
N SER A 119 9.03 3.76 -0.63
CA SER A 119 8.07 4.84 -0.38
C SER A 119 6.66 4.47 -0.82
N ILE A 120 6.50 3.87 -2.00
CA ILE A 120 5.18 3.44 -2.49
C ILE A 120 4.57 2.40 -1.55
N ILE A 121 5.32 1.36 -1.17
CA ILE A 121 4.79 0.31 -0.29
C ILE A 121 4.50 0.84 1.12
N LEU A 122 5.31 1.77 1.65
CA LEU A 122 5.02 2.42 2.93
C LEU A 122 3.74 3.24 2.89
N ILE A 123 3.58 4.09 1.86
CA ILE A 123 2.34 4.85 1.66
C ILE A 123 1.14 3.91 1.54
N TRP A 124 1.30 2.77 0.86
CA TRP A 124 0.21 1.81 0.70
C TRP A 124 -0.18 1.06 1.97
N ASN A 125 0.71 1.00 2.95
CA ASN A 125 0.44 0.40 4.27
C ASN A 125 0.08 1.46 5.33
N ILE A 126 0.12 2.76 5.02
CA ILE A 126 -0.12 3.83 6.01
C ILE A 126 -1.53 3.76 6.59
N GLY A 127 -2.52 3.37 5.78
CA GLY A 127 -3.90 3.21 6.24
C GLY A 127 -4.04 2.07 7.24
N SER A 128 -3.42 0.93 6.96
CA SER A 128 -3.38 -0.22 7.87
C SER A 128 -2.61 0.11 9.17
N LEU A 129 -1.48 0.83 9.07
CA LEU A 129 -0.73 1.30 10.22
C LEU A 129 -1.54 2.27 11.09
N ALA A 130 -2.27 3.20 10.47
CA ALA A 130 -3.17 4.11 11.16
C ALA A 130 -4.26 3.35 11.93
N GLN A 131 -4.81 2.27 11.36
CA GLN A 131 -5.82 1.44 12.03
C GLN A 131 -5.26 0.59 13.16
N TYR A 132 -4.04 0.06 13.03
CA TYR A 132 -3.38 -0.60 14.16
C TYR A 132 -3.10 0.41 15.28
N GLY A 133 -2.71 1.64 14.93
CA GLY A 133 -2.58 2.74 15.88
C GLY A 133 -3.91 3.06 16.59
N ILE A 134 -5.01 3.17 15.82
CA ILE A 134 -6.35 3.34 16.37
C ILE A 134 -6.69 2.19 17.33
N SER A 135 -6.51 0.94 16.89
CA SER A 135 -6.83 -0.24 17.69
C SER A 135 -6.04 -0.28 19.00
N GLY A 136 -4.76 0.09 18.96
CA GLY A 136 -3.94 0.26 20.16
C GLY A 136 -4.49 1.35 21.09
N ILE A 137 -4.83 2.53 20.57
CA ILE A 137 -5.43 3.62 21.36
C ILE A 137 -6.75 3.18 22.02
N LEU A 138 -7.60 2.46 21.28
CA LEU A 138 -8.88 1.96 21.79
C LEU A 138 -8.69 0.98 22.95
N TRP A 139 -7.63 0.17 22.92
CA TRP A 139 -7.33 -0.82 23.96
C TRP A 139 -6.82 -0.21 25.26
N PHE A 140 -6.00 0.85 25.18
CA PHE A 140 -5.33 1.42 26.36
C PHE A 140 -6.07 2.59 27.00
N ILE A 141 -7.06 3.19 26.32
CA ILE A 141 -7.76 4.38 26.81
C ILE A 141 -9.27 4.11 26.97
N PRO A 142 -9.84 4.32 28.17
CA PRO A 142 -11.28 4.19 28.40
C PRO A 142 -12.09 5.06 27.43
N PRO A 143 -13.26 4.61 26.94
CA PRO A 143 -14.03 5.31 25.90
C PRO A 143 -14.26 6.80 26.16
N ILE A 144 -14.48 7.15 27.43
CA ILE A 144 -14.80 8.52 27.89
C ILE A 144 -13.59 9.47 27.79
N LYS A 145 -12.36 8.94 27.79
CA LYS A 145 -11.10 9.70 27.79
C LYS A 145 -10.37 9.68 26.45
N ARG A 146 -10.96 9.08 25.41
CA ARG A 146 -10.30 8.93 24.12
C ARG A 146 -10.16 10.29 23.40
N PRO A 147 -8.99 10.58 22.81
CA PRO A 147 -8.78 11.84 22.11
C PRO A 147 -9.48 11.80 20.75
N VAL A 148 -10.61 12.51 20.65
CA VAL A 148 -11.50 12.50 19.47
C VAL A 148 -10.81 13.03 18.21
N ILE A 149 -10.02 14.10 18.32
CA ILE A 149 -9.39 14.74 17.15
C ILE A 149 -8.35 13.83 16.47
N PRO A 150 -7.33 13.28 17.18
CA PRO A 150 -6.41 12.31 16.60
C PRO A 150 -7.12 11.12 15.95
N TYR A 151 -8.20 10.65 16.57
CA TYR A 151 -9.00 9.54 16.08
C TYR A 151 -9.65 9.84 14.71
N ILE A 152 -10.30 11.01 14.59
CA ILE A 152 -10.91 11.45 13.32
C ILE A 152 -9.85 11.54 12.22
N ILE A 153 -8.69 12.14 12.53
CA ILE A 153 -7.58 12.29 11.59
C ILE A 153 -7.07 10.93 11.11
N LEU A 154 -6.82 9.99 12.02
CA LEU A 154 -6.34 8.65 11.65
C LEU A 154 -7.37 7.88 10.82
N THR A 155 -8.67 8.02 11.13
CA THR A 155 -9.76 7.39 10.37
C THR A 155 -9.85 7.94 8.95
N LEU A 156 -9.67 9.26 8.78
CA LEU A 156 -9.62 9.90 7.47
C LEU A 156 -8.41 9.42 6.65
N ILE A 157 -7.22 9.39 7.25
CA ILE A 157 -6.00 8.90 6.60
C ILE A 157 -6.19 7.45 6.14
N ALA A 158 -6.73 6.60 7.01
CA ALA A 158 -7.04 5.21 6.73
C ALA A 158 -8.02 5.06 5.55
N SER A 159 -9.10 5.85 5.55
CA SER A 159 -10.12 5.80 4.51
C SER A 159 -9.59 6.26 3.15
N ILE A 160 -8.86 7.37 3.11
CA ILE A 160 -8.25 7.86 1.87
C ILE A 160 -7.25 6.84 1.31
N SER A 161 -6.41 6.26 2.17
CA SER A 161 -5.34 5.35 1.75
C SER A 161 -5.87 4.03 1.15
N GLU A 162 -7.05 3.58 1.58
CA GLU A 162 -7.66 2.33 1.11
C GLU A 162 -8.64 2.53 -0.05
N LEU A 163 -9.32 3.68 -0.11
CA LEU A 163 -10.33 3.96 -1.13
C LEU A 163 -9.78 4.68 -2.36
N VAL A 164 -8.69 5.45 -2.22
CA VAL A 164 -8.14 6.25 -3.31
C VAL A 164 -6.92 5.55 -3.91
N PRO A 165 -6.85 5.37 -5.25
CA PRO A 165 -5.65 4.85 -5.89
C PRO A 165 -4.47 5.81 -5.70
N ILE A 166 -3.34 5.27 -5.25
CA ILE A 166 -2.12 6.05 -4.98
C ILE A 166 -1.59 6.65 -6.30
N PRO A 167 -1.52 7.98 -6.45
CA PRO A 167 -1.10 8.63 -7.71
C PRO A 167 0.26 8.16 -8.21
N VAL A 168 1.20 7.93 -7.30
CA VAL A 168 2.54 7.44 -7.62
C VAL A 168 2.49 6.06 -8.27
N VAL A 169 1.61 5.16 -7.82
CA VAL A 169 1.41 3.83 -8.43
C VAL A 169 0.85 3.96 -9.85
N VAL A 170 -0.06 4.92 -10.08
CA VAL A 170 -0.62 5.17 -11.41
C VAL A 170 0.47 5.64 -12.38
N ILE A 171 1.31 6.57 -11.97
CA ILE A 171 2.44 7.06 -12.79
C ILE A 171 3.43 5.92 -13.07
N GLN A 172 3.78 5.11 -12.06
CA GLN A 172 4.67 3.97 -12.25
C GLN A 172 4.07 2.91 -13.17
N SER A 173 2.77 2.67 -13.07
CA SER A 173 2.07 1.75 -13.97
C SER A 173 2.17 2.19 -15.43
N LYS A 174 2.13 3.50 -15.71
CA LYS A 174 2.34 4.03 -17.07
C LYS A 174 3.78 3.79 -17.54
N ARG A 175 4.77 4.05 -16.69
CA ARG A 175 6.19 3.78 -17.01
C ARG A 175 6.46 2.31 -17.25
N ALA A 176 5.87 1.42 -16.45
CA ALA A 176 6.00 -0.02 -16.64
C ALA A 176 5.47 -0.49 -18.00
N ARG A 177 4.35 0.09 -18.48
CA ARG A 177 3.84 -0.17 -19.83
C ARG A 177 4.79 0.32 -20.91
N MET A 178 5.41 1.50 -20.72
CA MET A 178 6.41 2.03 -21.66
C MET A 178 7.64 1.12 -21.74
N ALA A 179 8.13 0.64 -20.60
CA ALA A 179 9.26 -0.29 -20.54
C ALA A 179 8.98 -1.59 -21.32
N ASN A 180 7.84 -2.23 -21.09
CA ASN A 180 7.47 -3.44 -21.82
C ASN A 180 7.38 -3.21 -23.33
N ASN A 181 6.78 -2.09 -23.76
CA ASN A 181 6.68 -1.76 -25.18
C ASN A 181 8.06 -1.49 -25.81
N PHE A 182 8.97 -0.89 -25.05
CA PHE A 182 10.34 -0.64 -25.48
C PHE A 182 11.10 -1.94 -25.71
N GLU A 183 11.07 -2.87 -24.75
CA GLU A 183 11.73 -4.17 -24.87
C GLU A 183 11.19 -4.99 -26.03
N ILE A 184 9.87 -4.99 -26.25
CA ILE A 184 9.25 -5.66 -27.40
C ILE A 184 9.78 -5.10 -28.72
N ARG A 185 9.82 -3.77 -28.87
CA ARG A 185 10.32 -3.12 -30.09
C ARG A 185 11.80 -3.39 -30.32
N TYR A 186 12.59 -3.33 -29.24
CA TYR A 186 14.02 -3.60 -29.31
C TYR A 186 14.30 -5.02 -29.80
N ASN A 187 13.64 -6.02 -29.19
CA ASN A 187 13.79 -7.43 -29.58
C ASN A 187 13.31 -7.70 -31.02
N LEU A 188 12.22 -7.05 -31.44
CA LEU A 188 11.73 -7.16 -32.82
C LEU A 188 12.78 -6.64 -33.83
N ASN A 189 13.32 -5.45 -33.58
CA ASN A 189 14.31 -4.84 -34.48
C ASN A 189 15.60 -5.68 -34.57
N TYR A 190 16.04 -6.27 -33.46
CA TYR A 190 17.21 -7.14 -33.44
C TYR A 190 16.96 -8.46 -34.19
N SER A 191 15.78 -9.07 -33.99
CA SER A 191 15.41 -10.30 -34.71
C SER A 191 15.30 -10.12 -36.23
N ILE A 192 14.97 -8.91 -36.69
CA ILE A 192 14.93 -8.56 -38.12
C ILE A 192 16.35 -8.35 -38.66
N GLN A 193 17.27 -7.79 -37.86
CA GLN A 193 18.67 -7.60 -38.25
C GLN A 193 19.45 -8.93 -38.33
N ASP A 194 19.17 -9.89 -37.44
CA ASP A 194 19.79 -11.21 -37.47
C ASP A 194 19.26 -12.12 -38.61
N ALA A 195 18.14 -11.74 -39.24
CA ALA A 195 17.48 -12.49 -40.30
C ALA A 195 17.79 -11.98 -41.73
N CYS A 196 18.52 -10.87 -41.87
CA CYS A 196 18.94 -10.26 -43.14
C CYS A 196 20.45 -10.47 -43.36
#